data_AF-A0A534L7E1-F1
#
_entry.id   AF-A0A534L7E1-F1
#
_cell.length_a   1.000
_cell.length_b   1.000
_cell.length_c   1.000
_cell.angle_alpha   90.00
_cell.angle_beta   90.00
_cell.angle_gamma   90.00
#
_symmetry.space_group_name_H-M   'P 1'
#
loop_
_entity.id
_entity.type
_entity.pdbx_description
1 polymer ?
#
loop_
_entity_poly.entity_id
_entity_poly.type
_entity_poly.pdbx_seq_one_letter_code
_entity_poly.pdbx_strand_id
1 'polypeptide(L)'
;MDIYDLLRVLPLASAATWFVLAGLQVYRDRIHTWTETFFLLSCIFAALYATWDFLFFTAGDKEFAKFAALMSTSSAIVTSLFLLLFTLVYIDRMRRVYWSFGVVSILVLLLLWLFGLEDVVQVQPLWLPVFNETVFLIVIANIGAYSLGGIVNLYRLHKIVRTASPALAARTRGFLIVFALVIVLGLGTNGALGALRSNIPPPFSTLALVIAAATIYTLYPGSTQRISEAVRRFQSRRYSIKASFLTFEDGTLIGSKARPGETVIDQDLFGATLDVIQNFMRTSFPILRGKSLSSISHGTYTLVVERARHTYLTVVLEGEETDQLRRQMRDLLLEFETNNRAVLAQWRGMPEEAKGTDSMLSAFFAEAPLL
;
A
#
# COMPACT_ATOMS: atom_id res chain seq x y z
N MET A 1 5.91 25.42 36.58
CA MET A 1 6.47 24.45 35.62
C MET A 1 7.07 25.26 34.50
N ASP A 2 8.38 25.33 34.44
CA ASP A 2 9.09 26.08 33.39
C ASP A 2 9.05 25.29 32.06
N ILE A 3 9.36 25.94 30.94
CA ILE A 3 9.38 25.32 29.61
C ILE A 3 10.33 24.10 29.57
N TYR A 4 11.42 24.13 30.34
CA TYR A 4 12.36 23.02 30.45
C TYR A 4 11.78 21.80 31.19
N ASP A 5 11.00 22.02 32.25
CA ASP A 5 10.28 20.94 32.94
C ASP A 5 9.24 20.30 32.02
N LEU A 6 8.58 21.12 31.20
CA LEU A 6 7.57 20.70 30.24
C LEU A 6 8.17 19.85 29.12
N LEU A 7 9.28 20.31 28.53
CA LEU A 7 10.03 19.57 27.50
C LEU A 7 10.62 18.26 28.03
N ARG A 8 10.92 18.18 29.33
CA ARG A 8 11.43 16.96 29.97
C ARG A 8 10.37 15.87 30.10
N VAL A 9 9.11 16.22 30.35
CA VAL A 9 8.05 15.25 30.68
C VAL A 9 7.13 14.94 29.49
N LEU A 10 6.90 15.90 28.59
CA LEU A 10 5.98 15.71 27.47
C LEU A 10 6.35 14.61 26.46
N PRO A 11 7.63 14.28 26.22
CA PRO A 11 7.97 13.12 25.39
C PRO A 11 7.40 11.81 25.95
N LEU A 12 7.29 11.65 27.26
CA LEU A 12 6.67 10.47 27.88
C LEU A 12 5.16 10.39 27.56
N ALA A 13 4.44 11.51 27.64
CA ALA A 13 3.03 11.58 27.28
C ALA A 13 2.81 11.29 25.78
N SER A 14 3.71 11.79 24.94
CA SER A 14 3.74 11.52 23.50
C SER A 14 3.96 10.03 23.21
N ALA A 15 4.94 9.41 23.86
CA ALA A 15 5.22 7.98 23.77
C ALA A 15 4.00 7.14 24.17
N ALA A 16 3.39 7.45 25.32
CA ALA A 16 2.18 6.77 25.78
C ALA A 16 1.05 6.85 24.74
N THR A 17 0.84 8.02 24.14
CA THR A 17 -0.22 8.21 23.13
C THR A 17 0.04 7.39 21.87
N TRP A 18 1.29 7.33 21.38
CA TRP A 18 1.66 6.50 20.23
C TRP A 18 1.56 4.99 20.52
N PHE A 19 1.91 4.55 21.74
CA PHE A 19 1.68 3.16 22.17
C PHE A 19 0.20 2.82 22.27
N VAL A 20 -0.63 3.73 22.79
CA VAL A 20 -2.09 3.57 22.78
C VAL A 20 -2.61 3.45 21.35
N LEU A 21 -2.10 4.27 20.42
CA LEU A 21 -2.48 4.21 19.01
C LEU A 21 -2.11 2.86 18.38
N ALA A 22 -0.90 2.36 18.65
CA ALA A 22 -0.47 1.03 18.23
C ALA A 22 -1.37 -0.08 18.81
N GLY A 23 -1.72 0.01 20.10
CA GLY A 23 -2.62 -0.93 20.77
C GLY A 23 -4.05 -0.91 20.20
N LEU A 24 -4.61 0.28 19.97
CA LEU A 24 -5.92 0.47 19.35
C LEU A 24 -5.95 -0.12 17.93
N GLN A 25 -4.86 -0.01 17.19
CA GLN A 25 -4.75 -0.58 15.87
C GLN A 25 -4.79 -2.11 15.91
N VAL A 26 -4.00 -2.73 16.79
CA VAL A 26 -3.98 -4.20 16.95
C VAL A 26 -5.35 -4.72 17.39
N TYR A 27 -6.00 -4.03 18.34
CA TYR A 27 -7.32 -4.40 18.85
C TYR A 27 -8.40 -4.35 17.77
N ARG A 28 -8.41 -3.30 16.94
CA ARG A 28 -9.47 -3.03 15.97
C ARG A 28 -9.33 -3.82 14.66
N ASP A 29 -8.14 -3.81 14.07
CA ASP A 29 -7.98 -4.24 12.68
C ASP A 29 -7.34 -5.63 12.54
N ARG A 30 -6.65 -6.11 13.60
CA ARG A 30 -5.75 -7.29 13.57
C ARG A 30 -4.65 -7.14 12.50
N ILE A 31 -3.53 -7.85 12.64
CA ILE A 31 -2.42 -7.73 11.68
C ILE A 31 -2.66 -8.72 10.53
N HIS A 32 -3.24 -8.25 9.42
CA HIS A 32 -3.54 -9.10 8.26
C HIS A 32 -2.89 -8.61 6.97
N THR A 33 -2.48 -7.34 6.91
CA THR A 33 -1.96 -6.70 5.69
C THR A 33 -0.63 -5.97 5.91
N TRP A 34 0.11 -5.78 4.83
CA TRP A 34 1.33 -4.94 4.83
C TRP A 34 1.05 -3.49 5.23
N THR A 35 -0.10 -2.93 4.82
CA THR A 35 -0.52 -1.58 5.23
C THR A 35 -0.66 -1.45 6.75
N GLU A 36 -1.35 -2.40 7.38
CA GLU A 36 -1.51 -2.42 8.84
C GLU A 36 -0.15 -2.63 9.52
N THR A 37 0.68 -3.53 8.99
CA THR A 37 2.01 -3.82 9.52
C THR A 37 2.89 -2.57 9.51
N PHE A 38 2.97 -1.86 8.40
CA PHE A 38 3.81 -0.65 8.30
C PHE A 38 3.26 0.51 9.11
N PHE A 39 1.93 0.68 9.18
CA PHE A 39 1.34 1.68 10.07
C PHE A 39 1.66 1.37 11.54
N LEU A 40 1.53 0.10 11.96
CA LEU A 40 1.84 -0.33 13.32
C LEU A 40 3.31 -0.08 13.66
N LEU A 41 4.22 -0.48 12.77
CA LEU A 41 5.65 -0.25 12.94
C LEU A 41 5.96 1.25 13.01
N SER A 42 5.32 2.08 12.18
CA SER A 42 5.49 3.53 12.27
C SER A 42 5.05 4.09 13.64
N CYS A 43 3.96 3.59 14.21
CA CYS A 43 3.48 4.01 15.53
C CYS A 43 4.43 3.55 16.65
N ILE A 44 4.91 2.32 16.58
CA ILE A 44 5.87 1.77 17.55
C ILE A 44 7.17 2.58 17.52
N PHE A 45 7.75 2.82 16.34
CA PHE A 45 8.99 3.58 16.24
C PHE A 45 8.81 5.07 16.57
N ALA A 46 7.63 5.66 16.34
CA ALA A 46 7.31 7.00 16.83
C ALA A 46 7.23 7.05 18.37
N ALA A 47 6.66 6.02 18.99
CA ALA A 47 6.65 5.88 20.44
C ALA A 47 8.06 5.68 21.02
N LEU A 48 8.89 4.87 20.36
CA LEU A 48 10.29 4.66 20.73
C LEU A 48 11.10 5.95 20.59
N TYR A 49 10.89 6.72 19.51
CA TYR A 49 11.51 8.04 19.34
C TYR A 49 11.22 8.95 20.54
N ALA A 50 9.95 9.08 20.93
CA ALA A 50 9.56 9.90 22.07
C ALA A 50 10.07 9.35 23.42
N THR A 51 10.16 8.01 23.56
CA THR A 51 10.73 7.36 24.75
C THR A 51 12.22 7.63 24.86
N TRP A 52 12.97 7.53 23.76
CA TRP A 52 14.40 7.83 23.73
C TRP A 52 14.69 9.31 23.95
N ASP A 53 13.83 10.22 23.47
CA ASP A 53 13.94 11.65 23.80
C ASP A 53 13.73 11.90 25.30
N PHE A 54 12.76 11.24 25.94
CA PHE A 54 12.60 11.31 27.40
C PHE A 54 13.85 10.83 28.13
N LEU A 55 14.38 9.66 27.75
CA LEU A 55 15.58 9.07 28.35
C LEU A 55 16.82 9.94 28.11
N PHE A 56 16.92 10.56 26.94
CA PHE A 56 17.97 11.50 26.61
C PHE A 56 17.92 12.74 27.49
N PHE A 57 16.75 13.36 27.64
CA PHE A 57 16.55 14.54 28.49
C PHE A 57 16.69 14.26 29.99
N THR A 58 16.58 13.00 30.40
CA THR A 58 16.68 12.58 31.82
C THR A 58 17.95 11.80 32.14
N ALA A 59 18.86 11.68 31.18
CA ALA A 59 20.09 10.91 31.33
C ALA A 59 20.92 11.38 32.53
N GLY A 60 21.35 10.42 33.36
CA GLY A 60 22.16 10.68 34.56
C GLY A 60 23.63 10.92 34.25
N ASP A 61 24.10 10.44 33.10
CA ASP A 61 25.49 10.55 32.67
C ASP A 61 25.60 10.77 31.15
N LYS A 62 26.79 11.20 30.74
CA LYS A 62 27.11 11.59 29.37
C LYS A 62 27.07 10.41 28.39
N GLU A 63 27.50 9.22 28.82
CA GLU A 63 27.55 8.04 27.94
C GLU A 63 26.15 7.54 27.62
N PHE A 64 25.27 7.48 28.63
CA PHE A 64 23.86 7.17 28.42
C PHE A 64 23.16 8.23 27.57
N ALA A 65 23.46 9.51 27.77
CA ALA A 65 22.92 10.59 26.94
C ALA A 65 23.33 10.42 25.45
N LYS A 66 24.59 10.09 25.16
CA LYS A 66 25.04 9.81 23.78
C LYS A 66 24.27 8.64 23.16
N PHE A 67 24.14 7.54 23.89
CA PHE A 67 23.40 6.38 23.44
C PHE A 67 21.93 6.70 23.17
N ALA A 68 21.27 7.40 24.09
CA ALA A 68 19.86 7.78 23.95
C ALA A 68 19.63 8.72 22.75
N ALA A 69 20.54 9.67 22.48
CA ALA A 69 20.48 10.54 21.31
C ALA A 69 20.57 9.76 19.98
N LEU A 70 21.48 8.79 19.90
CA LEU A 70 21.62 7.92 18.72
C LEU A 70 20.36 7.06 18.52
N MET A 71 19.83 6.49 19.60
CA MET A 71 18.61 5.68 19.56
C MET A 71 17.37 6.48 19.17
N SER A 72 17.24 7.71 19.69
CA SER A 72 16.18 8.64 19.30
C SER A 72 16.24 8.94 17.79
N THR A 73 17.40 9.39 17.31
CA THR A 73 17.59 9.74 15.89
C THR A 73 17.37 8.52 14.98
N SER A 74 17.82 7.33 15.40
CA SER A 74 17.59 6.07 14.69
C SER A 74 16.10 5.75 14.59
N SER A 75 15.35 5.95 15.67
CA SER A 75 13.91 5.72 15.72
C SER A 75 13.16 6.66 14.78
N ALA A 76 13.59 7.92 14.65
CA ALA A 76 13.03 8.88 13.71
C ALA A 76 13.27 8.46 12.24
N ILE A 77 14.48 8.00 11.90
CA ILE A 77 14.80 7.47 10.56
C ILE A 77 13.88 6.28 10.23
N VAL A 78 13.78 5.31 11.13
CA VAL A 78 12.97 4.10 10.92
C VAL A 78 11.47 4.43 10.88
N THR A 79 11.01 5.38 11.68
CA THR A 79 9.62 5.90 11.62
C THR A 79 9.32 6.45 10.23
N SER A 80 10.21 7.28 9.67
CA SER A 80 10.01 7.87 8.34
C SER A 80 9.94 6.81 7.23
N LEU A 81 10.75 5.75 7.33
CA LEU A 81 10.72 4.61 6.41
C LEU A 81 9.36 3.91 6.45
N PHE A 82 8.88 3.57 7.64
CA PHE A 82 7.60 2.85 7.76
C PHE A 82 6.41 3.72 7.38
N LEU A 83 6.46 5.03 7.61
CA LEU A 83 5.45 5.96 7.10
C LEU A 83 5.45 6.00 5.55
N LEU A 84 6.62 6.05 4.92
CA LEU A 84 6.71 5.97 3.45
C LEU A 84 6.13 4.64 2.94
N LEU A 85 6.59 3.51 3.47
CA LEU A 85 6.12 2.17 3.07
C LEU A 85 4.62 1.99 3.30
N PHE A 86 4.10 2.49 4.42
CA PHE A 86 2.67 2.54 4.69
C PHE A 86 1.93 3.22 3.54
N THR A 87 2.31 4.45 3.18
CA THR A 87 1.60 5.22 2.13
C THR A 87 1.77 4.62 0.73
N LEU A 88 2.92 4.00 0.43
CA LEU A 88 3.16 3.31 -0.83
C LEU A 88 2.23 2.10 -0.98
N VAL A 89 2.20 1.24 0.04
CA VAL A 89 1.40 0.00 0.01
C VAL A 89 -0.10 0.28 0.23
N TYR A 90 -0.43 1.47 0.71
CA TYR A 90 -1.81 1.92 0.81
C TYR A 90 -2.47 2.10 -0.57
N ILE A 91 -1.68 2.55 -1.55
CA ILE A 91 -2.16 2.88 -2.89
C ILE A 91 -1.88 1.74 -3.87
N ASP A 92 -0.79 1.00 -3.65
CA ASP A 92 -0.32 -0.05 -4.53
C ASP A 92 -0.01 -1.35 -3.77
N ARG A 93 0.14 -2.47 -4.46
CA ARG A 93 0.55 -3.72 -3.81
C ARG A 93 2.01 -3.64 -3.37
N MET A 94 2.36 -4.42 -2.34
CA MET A 94 3.75 -4.53 -1.89
C MET A 94 4.63 -5.09 -3.02
N ARG A 95 5.68 -4.35 -3.41
CA ARG A 95 6.64 -4.74 -4.44
C ARG A 95 8.01 -5.01 -3.81
N ARG A 96 8.78 -5.94 -4.37
CA ARG A 96 10.15 -6.22 -3.90
C ARG A 96 11.05 -4.99 -3.95
N VAL A 97 10.86 -4.12 -4.94
CA VAL A 97 11.64 -2.86 -5.10
C VAL A 97 11.50 -1.94 -3.89
N TYR A 98 10.38 -1.97 -3.14
CA TYR A 98 10.20 -1.10 -1.98
C TYR A 98 11.19 -1.40 -0.83
N TRP A 99 11.78 -2.60 -0.79
CA TRP A 99 12.85 -2.92 0.15
C TRP A 99 14.12 -2.10 -0.07
N SER A 100 14.33 -1.53 -1.26
CA SER A 100 15.46 -0.63 -1.52
C SER A 100 15.44 0.61 -0.61
N PHE A 101 14.27 1.12 -0.23
CA PHE A 101 14.15 2.20 0.75
C PHE A 101 14.67 1.77 2.14
N GLY A 102 14.46 0.51 2.52
CA GLY A 102 15.03 -0.06 3.74
C GLY A 102 16.55 -0.12 3.70
N VAL A 103 17.13 -0.52 2.57
CA VAL A 103 18.60 -0.53 2.36
C VAL A 103 19.17 0.86 2.52
N VAL A 104 18.55 1.88 1.91
CA VAL A 104 18.97 3.28 2.07
C VAL A 104 18.91 3.72 3.53
N SER A 105 17.85 3.40 4.27
CA SER A 105 17.76 3.71 5.71
C SER A 105 18.84 3.02 6.53
N ILE A 106 19.19 1.76 6.21
CA ILE A 106 20.28 1.04 6.89
C ILE A 106 21.61 1.74 6.65
N LEU A 107 21.90 2.19 5.42
CA LEU A 107 23.13 2.94 5.12
C LEU A 107 23.19 4.26 5.88
N VAL A 108 22.07 5.00 5.96
CA VAL A 108 21.99 6.24 6.74
C VAL A 108 22.16 5.98 8.24
N LEU A 109 21.58 4.89 8.77
CA LEU A 109 21.77 4.48 10.16
C LEU A 109 23.24 4.13 10.45
N LEU A 110 23.90 3.37 9.58
CA LEU A 110 25.32 3.05 9.74
C LEU A 110 26.16 4.34 9.77
N LEU A 111 25.89 5.27 8.86
CA LEU A 111 26.57 6.56 8.80
C LEU A 111 26.32 7.42 10.06
N LEU A 112 25.08 7.45 10.57
CA LEU A 112 24.74 8.10 11.84
C LEU A 112 25.51 7.51 13.02
N TRP A 113 25.58 6.19 13.13
CA TRP A 113 26.22 5.52 14.26
C TRP A 113 27.75 5.63 14.24
N LEU A 114 28.35 5.61 13.04
CA LEU A 114 29.79 5.68 12.89
C LEU A 114 30.33 7.11 13.03
N PHE A 115 29.58 8.10 12.53
CA PHE A 115 30.11 9.45 12.33
C PHE A 115 29.15 10.57 12.75
N GLY A 116 27.92 10.23 13.14
CA GLY A 116 26.86 11.23 13.25
C GLY A 116 26.89 12.05 14.52
N LEU A 117 27.17 11.46 15.67
CA LEU A 117 27.19 12.17 16.95
C LEU A 117 28.63 12.52 17.36
N GLU A 118 28.96 13.81 17.41
CA GLU A 118 30.27 14.31 17.85
C GLU A 118 30.34 14.36 19.37
N ASP A 119 29.31 14.95 20.00
CA ASP A 119 29.22 15.01 21.45
C ASP A 119 27.77 15.23 21.95
N VAL A 120 27.60 15.34 23.26
CA VAL A 120 26.39 15.86 23.91
C VAL A 120 26.77 16.93 24.92
N VAL A 121 25.97 18.01 24.97
CA VAL A 121 26.18 19.15 25.86
C VAL A 121 24.97 19.29 26.77
N GLN A 122 25.19 19.63 28.03
CA GLN A 122 24.12 19.89 28.98
C GLN A 122 23.80 21.39 28.98
N VAL A 123 22.58 21.75 28.60
CA VAL A 123 22.09 23.13 28.62
C VAL A 123 20.90 23.19 29.57
N GLN A 124 21.11 23.79 30.75
CA GLN A 124 20.20 23.72 31.89
C GLN A 124 19.97 22.23 32.29
N PRO A 125 18.82 21.74 32.82
CA PRO A 125 18.76 20.32 33.21
C PRO A 125 18.67 19.35 32.01
N LEU A 126 18.72 19.84 30.76
CA LEU A 126 18.52 19.04 29.55
C LEU A 126 19.83 18.77 28.80
N TRP A 127 19.89 17.61 28.16
CA TRP A 127 20.94 17.28 27.20
C TRP A 127 20.57 17.75 25.80
N LEU A 128 21.58 18.18 25.03
CA LEU A 128 21.49 18.54 23.61
C LEU A 128 22.55 17.76 22.82
N PRO A 129 22.17 17.15 21.69
CA PRO A 129 23.11 16.43 20.86
C PRO A 129 23.90 17.41 19.98
N VAL A 130 25.20 17.17 19.85
CA VAL A 130 26.09 17.87 18.92
C VAL A 130 26.40 16.89 17.80
N PHE A 131 25.70 17.05 16.68
CA PHE A 131 25.90 16.20 15.51
C PHE A 131 26.96 16.75 14.57
N ASN A 132 27.63 15.83 13.87
CA ASN A 132 28.38 16.16 12.68
C ASN A 132 27.44 16.73 11.62
N GLU A 133 27.74 17.94 11.16
CA GLU A 133 26.85 18.71 10.30
C GLU A 133 26.53 17.98 8.98
N THR A 134 27.54 17.39 8.35
CA THR A 134 27.37 16.70 7.07
C THR A 134 26.48 15.46 7.22
N VAL A 135 26.77 14.64 8.24
CA VAL A 135 25.96 13.45 8.53
C VAL A 135 24.54 13.83 8.90
N PHE A 136 24.36 14.86 9.72
CA PHE A 136 23.06 15.32 10.15
C PHE A 136 22.21 15.84 8.98
N LEU A 137 22.81 16.57 8.03
CA LEU A 137 22.14 16.99 6.81
C LEU A 137 21.70 15.80 5.93
N ILE A 138 22.51 14.74 5.85
CA ILE A 138 22.12 13.49 5.15
C ILE A 138 20.91 12.84 5.85
N VAL A 139 20.90 12.79 7.18
CA VAL A 139 19.78 12.25 7.96
C VAL A 139 18.51 13.08 7.73
N ILE A 140 18.60 14.41 7.80
CA ILE A 140 17.48 15.32 7.51
C ILE A 140 16.97 15.12 6.08
N ALA A 141 17.87 15.04 5.10
CA ALA A 141 17.51 14.83 3.71
C ALA A 141 16.78 13.50 3.51
N ASN A 142 17.22 12.43 4.18
CA ASN A 142 16.54 11.13 4.14
C ASN A 142 15.13 11.20 4.72
N ILE A 143 14.99 11.71 5.95
CA ILE A 143 13.68 11.86 6.62
C ILE A 143 12.77 12.74 5.77
N GLY A 144 13.26 13.88 5.29
CA GLY A 144 12.51 14.82 4.48
C GLY A 144 12.04 14.22 3.15
N ALA A 145 12.91 13.48 2.45
CA ALA A 145 12.56 12.81 1.21
C ALA A 145 11.45 11.75 1.43
N TYR A 146 11.56 10.96 2.50
CA TYR A 146 10.58 9.91 2.81
C TYR A 146 9.24 10.49 3.24
N SER A 147 9.25 11.51 4.09
CA SER A 147 8.03 12.19 4.50
C SER A 147 7.35 12.90 3.31
N LEU A 148 8.12 13.57 2.43
CA LEU A 148 7.58 14.20 1.23
C LEU A 148 6.98 13.17 0.26
N GLY A 149 7.67 12.05 0.04
CA GLY A 149 7.14 10.93 -0.74
C GLY A 149 5.82 10.40 -0.15
N GLY A 150 5.75 10.30 1.18
CA GLY A 150 4.52 9.94 1.89
C GLY A 150 3.36 10.90 1.65
N ILE A 151 3.61 12.21 1.69
CA ILE A 151 2.61 13.24 1.39
C ILE A 151 2.14 13.14 -0.07
N VAL A 152 3.06 12.98 -1.02
CA VAL A 152 2.73 12.83 -2.45
C VAL A 152 1.82 11.62 -2.67
N ASN A 153 2.12 10.51 -2.01
CA ASN A 153 1.28 9.32 -2.04
C ASN A 153 -0.11 9.61 -1.45
N LEU A 154 -0.20 10.15 -0.22
CA LEU A 154 -1.47 10.50 0.40
C LEU A 154 -2.30 11.49 -0.43
N TYR A 155 -1.64 12.40 -1.16
CA TYR A 155 -2.31 13.32 -2.07
C TYR A 155 -2.94 12.59 -3.25
N ARG A 156 -2.20 11.64 -3.85
CA ARG A 156 -2.74 10.75 -4.90
C ARG A 156 -3.94 9.96 -4.37
N LEU A 157 -3.84 9.39 -3.18
CA LEU A 157 -4.94 8.70 -2.50
C LEU A 157 -6.15 9.61 -2.30
N HIS A 158 -5.93 10.82 -1.82
CA HIS A 158 -7.02 11.79 -1.61
C HIS A 158 -7.70 12.15 -2.93
N LYS A 159 -6.94 12.37 -4.01
CA LYS A 159 -7.48 12.63 -5.36
C LYS A 159 -8.36 11.49 -5.87
N ILE A 160 -7.99 10.25 -5.54
CA ILE A 160 -8.75 9.04 -5.89
C ILE A 160 -10.05 8.94 -5.09
N VAL A 161 -9.96 9.16 -3.78
CA VAL A 161 -11.07 8.90 -2.85
C VAL A 161 -12.10 10.04 -2.83
N ARG A 162 -11.67 11.29 -3.10
CA ARG A 162 -12.56 12.46 -3.12
C ARG A 162 -13.70 12.36 -4.11
N THR A 163 -13.49 11.62 -5.20
CA THR A 163 -14.53 11.38 -6.23
C THR A 163 -15.47 10.23 -5.86
N ALA A 164 -15.14 9.44 -4.83
CA ALA A 164 -15.91 8.25 -4.44
C ALA A 164 -16.80 8.48 -3.21
N SER A 165 -16.31 9.17 -2.17
CA SER A 165 -17.10 9.43 -0.95
C SER A 165 -16.60 10.69 -0.23
N PRO A 166 -17.48 11.65 0.10
CA PRO A 166 -17.13 12.84 0.89
C PRO A 166 -16.57 12.50 2.28
N ALA A 167 -17.09 11.45 2.92
CA ALA A 167 -16.62 11.01 4.25
C ALA A 167 -15.19 10.48 4.19
N LEU A 168 -14.87 9.65 3.20
CA LEU A 168 -13.51 9.15 2.99
C LEU A 168 -12.56 10.25 2.52
N ALA A 169 -13.07 11.26 1.78
CA ALA A 169 -12.32 12.45 1.40
C ALA A 169 -11.91 13.29 2.62
N ALA A 170 -12.81 13.46 3.60
CA ALA A 170 -12.50 14.16 4.85
C ALA A 170 -11.41 13.43 5.64
N ARG A 171 -11.51 12.09 5.74
CA ARG A 171 -10.51 11.26 6.43
C ARG A 171 -9.13 11.31 5.78
N THR A 172 -9.06 11.16 4.45
CA THR A 172 -7.80 11.27 3.69
C THR A 172 -7.20 12.67 3.72
N ARG A 173 -8.02 13.72 3.77
CA ARG A 173 -7.58 15.10 4.02
C ARG A 173 -6.99 15.26 5.41
N GLY A 174 -7.59 14.63 6.41
CA GLY A 174 -7.04 14.54 7.77
C GLY A 174 -5.63 13.95 7.79
N PHE A 175 -5.42 12.81 7.13
CA PHE A 175 -4.08 12.22 6.99
C PHE A 175 -3.07 13.16 6.32
N LEU A 176 -3.48 13.85 5.25
CA LEU A 176 -2.62 14.84 4.59
C LEU A 176 -2.18 15.95 5.55
N ILE A 177 -3.11 16.47 6.35
CA ILE A 177 -2.81 17.52 7.35
C ILE A 177 -1.85 16.98 8.40
N VAL A 178 -2.11 15.79 8.95
CA VAL A 178 -1.26 15.14 9.96
C VAL A 178 0.16 14.95 9.43
N PHE A 179 0.32 14.39 8.22
CA PHE A 179 1.64 14.17 7.63
C PHE A 179 2.35 15.47 7.27
N ALA A 180 1.63 16.50 6.81
CA ALA A 180 2.20 17.82 6.59
C ALA A 180 2.71 18.44 7.90
N LEU A 181 1.95 18.30 9.00
CA LEU A 181 2.37 18.74 10.33
C LEU A 181 3.63 18.00 10.81
N VAL A 182 3.76 16.68 10.55
CA VAL A 182 4.99 15.93 10.86
C VAL A 182 6.21 16.58 10.21
N ILE A 183 6.12 16.97 8.93
CA ILE A 183 7.24 17.64 8.23
C ILE A 183 7.48 19.03 8.78
N VAL A 184 6.44 19.86 8.85
CA VAL A 184 6.56 21.27 9.24
C VAL A 184 7.09 21.39 10.67
N LEU A 185 6.52 20.60 11.59
CA LEU A 185 6.95 20.62 12.99
C LEU A 185 8.29 19.89 13.15
N GLY A 186 8.53 18.77 12.48
CA GLY A 186 9.76 17.98 12.65
C GLY A 186 10.99 18.66 12.04
N LEU A 187 10.95 18.94 10.75
CA LEU A 187 12.06 19.59 10.06
C LEU A 187 12.17 21.06 10.43
N GLY A 188 11.04 21.76 10.56
CA GLY A 188 11.02 23.19 10.88
C GLY A 188 11.44 23.52 12.31
N THR A 189 11.33 22.57 13.25
CA THR A 189 11.88 22.74 14.61
C THR A 189 13.19 21.97 14.78
N ASN A 190 13.15 20.66 14.99
CA ASN A 190 14.33 19.85 15.28
C ASN A 190 15.38 19.88 14.17
N GLY A 191 14.95 19.82 12.91
CA GLY A 191 15.85 19.87 11.76
C GLY A 191 16.59 21.21 11.69
N ALA A 192 15.86 22.32 11.76
CA ALA A 192 16.42 23.67 11.75
C ALA A 192 17.31 23.95 12.97
N LEU A 193 16.85 23.60 14.18
CA LEU A 193 17.60 23.81 15.42
C LEU A 193 18.90 23.01 15.44
N GLY A 194 18.87 21.76 14.98
CA GLY A 194 20.07 20.92 14.88
C GLY A 194 21.05 21.43 13.82
N ALA A 195 20.55 21.86 12.64
CA ALA A 195 21.40 22.40 11.58
C ALA A 195 22.04 23.74 11.98
N LEU A 196 21.32 24.57 12.73
CA LEU A 196 21.82 25.85 13.25
C LEU A 196 22.66 25.71 14.53
N ARG A 197 22.85 24.48 15.04
CA ARG A 197 23.52 24.19 16.32
C ARG A 197 23.00 25.06 17.48
N SER A 198 21.68 25.25 17.52
CA SER A 198 21.02 26.08 18.52
C SER A 198 21.04 25.41 19.89
N ASN A 199 21.22 26.21 20.95
CA ASN A 199 21.12 25.74 22.34
C ASN A 199 19.67 25.62 22.83
N ILE A 200 18.69 25.80 21.94
CA ILE A 200 17.26 25.65 22.26
C ILE A 200 16.91 24.17 22.15
N PRO A 201 16.36 23.54 23.20
CA PRO A 201 15.97 22.15 23.15
C PRO A 201 14.88 21.89 22.09
N PRO A 202 15.04 20.83 21.28
CA PRO A 202 14.12 20.50 20.20
C PRO A 202 12.73 20.10 20.74
N PRO A 203 11.64 20.79 20.34
CA PRO A 203 10.31 20.53 20.89
C PRO A 203 9.56 19.40 20.17
N PHE A 204 10.09 18.79 19.09
CA PHE A 204 9.26 17.93 18.23
C PHE A 204 8.71 16.67 18.92
N SER A 205 9.43 16.03 19.83
CA SER A 205 8.88 14.89 20.60
C SER A 205 7.68 15.30 21.47
N THR A 206 7.67 16.54 21.92
CA THR A 206 6.52 17.17 22.59
C THR A 206 5.38 17.44 21.59
N LEU A 207 5.70 17.96 20.40
CA LEU A 207 4.72 18.24 19.35
C LEU A 207 4.12 16.96 18.72
N ALA A 208 4.81 15.83 18.84
CA ALA A 208 4.31 14.53 18.40
C ALA A 208 3.04 14.08 19.14
N LEU A 209 2.74 14.64 20.32
CA LEU A 209 1.46 14.46 21.01
C LEU A 209 0.30 15.05 20.20
N VAL A 210 0.47 16.26 19.64
CA VAL A 210 -0.52 16.93 18.79
C VAL A 210 -0.76 16.11 17.52
N ILE A 211 0.32 15.58 16.95
CA ILE A 211 0.26 14.70 15.77
C ILE A 211 -0.50 13.42 16.11
N ALA A 212 -0.23 12.77 17.24
CA ALA A 212 -0.92 11.57 17.68
C ALA A 212 -2.42 11.83 17.93
N ALA A 213 -2.77 12.93 18.60
CA ALA A 213 -4.16 13.32 18.84
C ALA A 213 -4.92 13.58 17.52
N ALA A 214 -4.30 14.30 16.58
CA ALA A 214 -4.85 14.52 15.25
C ALA A 214 -4.99 13.20 14.46
N THR A 215 -4.04 12.26 14.63
CA THR A 215 -4.08 10.93 14.04
C THR A 215 -5.27 10.13 14.59
N ILE A 216 -5.52 10.14 15.90
CA ILE A 216 -6.69 9.51 16.52
C ILE A 216 -7.99 10.11 15.97
N TYR A 217 -8.09 11.45 15.97
CA TYR A 217 -9.27 12.16 15.49
C TYR A 217 -9.59 11.86 14.01
N THR A 218 -8.57 11.61 13.19
CA THR A 218 -8.73 11.31 11.77
C THR A 218 -8.95 9.83 11.48
N LEU A 219 -8.32 8.91 12.20
CA LEU A 219 -8.44 7.46 11.97
C LEU A 219 -9.68 6.83 12.61
N TYR A 220 -10.12 7.33 13.76
CA TYR A 220 -11.18 6.70 14.55
C TYR A 220 -12.56 7.41 14.58
N PRO A 221 -12.91 8.37 13.70
CA PRO A 221 -14.31 8.78 13.61
C PRO A 221 -15.13 7.59 13.06
N GLY A 222 -16.32 7.37 13.62
CA GLY A 222 -17.16 6.16 13.52
C GLY A 222 -17.72 5.78 12.13
N SER A 223 -17.00 6.08 11.05
CA SER A 223 -17.35 5.64 9.70
C SER A 223 -17.08 4.14 9.55
N THR A 224 -18.11 3.40 9.15
CA THR A 224 -18.04 1.99 8.78
C THR A 224 -17.36 1.76 7.42
N GLN A 225 -17.17 2.82 6.61
CA GLN A 225 -16.58 2.72 5.27
C GLN A 225 -15.06 2.54 5.36
N ARG A 226 -14.56 1.42 4.84
CA ARG A 226 -13.12 1.16 4.78
C ARG A 226 -12.51 1.86 3.56
N ILE A 227 -11.48 2.69 3.77
CA ILE A 227 -10.78 3.34 2.66
C ILE A 227 -10.19 2.30 1.69
N SER A 228 -9.76 1.13 2.20
CA SER A 228 -9.28 0.01 1.38
C SER A 228 -10.35 -0.50 0.41
N GLU A 229 -11.63 -0.47 0.77
CA GLU A 229 -12.72 -0.85 -0.13
C GLU A 229 -12.91 0.20 -1.23
N ALA A 230 -12.81 1.50 -0.91
CA ALA A 230 -12.87 2.55 -1.91
C ALA A 230 -11.67 2.55 -2.86
N VAL A 231 -10.46 2.27 -2.36
CA VAL A 231 -9.26 2.08 -3.18
C VAL A 231 -9.39 0.85 -4.05
N ARG A 232 -9.87 -0.29 -3.51
CA ARG A 232 -10.16 -1.49 -4.30
C ARG A 232 -11.24 -1.24 -5.36
N ARG A 233 -12.31 -0.50 -5.03
CA ARG A 233 -13.36 -0.09 -5.99
C ARG A 233 -12.83 0.87 -7.06
N PHE A 234 -11.89 1.74 -6.72
CA PHE A 234 -11.23 2.61 -7.70
C PHE A 234 -10.24 1.83 -8.57
N GLN A 235 -9.46 0.92 -7.99
CA GLN A 235 -8.60 0.01 -8.74
C GLN A 235 -9.43 -0.96 -9.61
N SER A 236 -10.62 -1.37 -9.19
CA SER A 236 -11.53 -2.17 -10.01
C SER A 236 -12.23 -1.36 -11.11
N ARG A 237 -12.08 -0.01 -11.13
CA ARG A 237 -12.40 0.81 -12.32
C ARG A 237 -11.27 0.79 -13.37
N ARG A 238 -10.18 0.04 -13.18
CA ARG A 238 -9.05 -0.02 -14.12
C ARG A 238 -9.26 -0.86 -15.35
N TYR A 239 -10.29 -1.69 -15.40
CA TYR A 239 -10.55 -2.48 -16.59
C TYR A 239 -11.96 -2.23 -17.13
N SER A 240 -12.04 -2.05 -18.44
CA SER A 240 -13.28 -2.15 -19.17
C SER A 240 -13.30 -3.52 -19.85
N ILE A 241 -14.27 -4.36 -19.50
CA ILE A 241 -14.47 -5.64 -20.20
C ILE A 241 -15.02 -5.32 -21.58
N LYS A 242 -14.26 -5.72 -22.60
CA LYS A 242 -14.58 -5.49 -24.01
C LYS A 242 -15.28 -6.69 -24.62
N ALA A 243 -14.80 -7.88 -24.31
CA ALA A 243 -15.38 -9.13 -24.78
C ALA A 243 -15.08 -10.29 -23.83
N SER A 244 -15.90 -11.33 -23.89
CA SER A 244 -15.69 -12.62 -23.23
C SER A 244 -15.97 -13.76 -24.19
N PHE A 245 -15.17 -14.81 -24.11
CA PHE A 245 -15.19 -15.98 -25.00
C PHE A 245 -15.10 -17.25 -24.18
N LEU A 246 -15.95 -18.21 -24.49
CA LEU A 246 -15.92 -19.55 -23.92
C LEU A 246 -15.55 -20.54 -25.02
N THR A 247 -14.48 -21.28 -24.80
CA THR A 247 -13.95 -22.28 -25.75
C THR A 247 -13.84 -23.63 -25.08
N PHE A 248 -14.03 -24.70 -25.84
CA PHE A 248 -13.75 -26.06 -25.41
C PHE A 248 -12.24 -26.35 -25.53
N GLU A 249 -11.76 -27.41 -24.88
CA GLU A 249 -10.33 -27.72 -24.84
C GLU A 249 -9.70 -28.11 -26.19
N ASP A 250 -10.53 -28.39 -27.20
CA ASP A 250 -10.13 -28.64 -28.60
C ASP A 250 -10.12 -27.37 -29.47
N GLY A 251 -10.42 -26.20 -28.88
CA GLY A 251 -10.48 -24.92 -29.58
C GLY A 251 -11.87 -24.52 -30.10
N THR A 252 -12.88 -25.41 -30.00
CA THR A 252 -14.25 -25.10 -30.44
C THR A 252 -14.84 -23.93 -29.66
N LEU A 253 -15.35 -22.90 -30.35
CA LEU A 253 -16.05 -21.77 -29.72
C LEU A 253 -17.44 -22.22 -29.24
N ILE A 254 -17.68 -22.18 -27.93
CA ILE A 254 -18.99 -22.48 -27.32
C ILE A 254 -19.86 -21.22 -27.29
N GLY A 255 -19.25 -20.05 -27.12
CA GLY A 255 -19.97 -18.79 -27.23
C GLY A 255 -19.08 -17.59 -26.98
N SER A 256 -19.56 -16.42 -27.38
CA SER A 256 -18.89 -15.17 -27.08
C SER A 256 -19.86 -14.03 -26.88
N LYS A 257 -19.39 -12.98 -26.21
CA LYS A 257 -20.15 -11.76 -25.99
C LYS A 257 -19.21 -10.57 -26.04
N ALA A 258 -19.60 -9.54 -26.80
CA ALA A 258 -18.90 -8.26 -26.84
C ALA A 258 -19.73 -7.18 -26.14
N ARG A 259 -19.06 -6.19 -25.56
CA ARG A 259 -19.70 -4.99 -25.01
C ARG A 259 -20.42 -4.24 -26.14
N PRO A 260 -21.65 -3.75 -25.93
CA PRO A 260 -22.34 -2.92 -26.91
C PRO A 260 -21.50 -1.69 -27.31
N GLY A 261 -21.32 -1.47 -28.62
CA GLY A 261 -20.58 -0.33 -29.18
C GLY A 261 -19.08 -0.55 -29.42
N GLU A 262 -18.51 -1.70 -29.01
CA GLU A 262 -17.19 -2.14 -29.48
C GLU A 262 -17.29 -2.70 -30.91
N THR A 263 -16.24 -2.53 -31.72
CA THR A 263 -16.14 -3.22 -33.01
C THR A 263 -16.23 -4.72 -32.76
N VAL A 264 -17.17 -5.37 -33.42
CA VAL A 264 -17.35 -6.82 -33.35
C VAL A 264 -16.04 -7.45 -33.80
N ILE A 265 -15.24 -7.88 -32.82
CA ILE A 265 -14.14 -8.80 -33.06
C ILE A 265 -14.78 -10.02 -33.71
N ASP A 266 -14.31 -10.39 -34.90
CA ASP A 266 -14.73 -11.62 -35.55
C ASP A 266 -14.47 -12.78 -34.58
N GLN A 267 -15.55 -13.38 -34.10
CA GLN A 267 -15.54 -14.31 -32.98
C GLN A 267 -14.79 -15.59 -33.36
N ASP A 268 -14.91 -15.99 -34.62
CA ASP A 268 -14.28 -17.19 -35.18
C ASP A 268 -12.78 -16.94 -35.39
N LEU A 269 -12.42 -15.76 -35.91
CA LEU A 269 -11.02 -15.38 -36.07
C LEU A 269 -10.29 -15.27 -34.72
N PHE A 270 -10.96 -14.74 -33.70
CA PHE A 270 -10.38 -14.60 -32.36
C PHE A 270 -10.19 -15.95 -31.67
N GLY A 271 -11.20 -16.83 -31.75
CA GLY A 271 -11.10 -18.21 -31.26
C GLY A 271 -9.92 -18.96 -31.89
N ALA A 272 -9.81 -18.89 -33.23
CA ALA A 272 -8.70 -19.49 -33.96
C ALA A 272 -7.32 -18.92 -33.55
N THR A 273 -7.22 -17.61 -33.36
CA THR A 273 -5.97 -16.96 -32.94
C THR A 273 -5.57 -17.36 -31.53
N LEU A 274 -6.53 -17.45 -30.61
CA LEU A 274 -6.27 -17.91 -29.24
C LEU A 274 -5.76 -19.35 -29.20
N ASP A 275 -6.37 -20.24 -29.99
CA ASP A 275 -5.92 -21.63 -30.07
C ASP A 275 -4.49 -21.74 -30.61
N VAL A 276 -4.15 -20.95 -31.65
CA VAL A 276 -2.77 -20.84 -32.16
C VAL A 276 -1.80 -20.39 -31.06
N ILE A 277 -2.15 -19.37 -30.28
CA ILE A 277 -1.29 -18.88 -29.19
C ILE A 277 -1.12 -19.95 -28.10
N GLN A 278 -2.20 -20.62 -27.71
CA GLN A 278 -2.15 -21.69 -26.71
C GLN A 278 -1.30 -22.87 -27.19
N ASN A 279 -1.47 -23.30 -28.44
CA ASN A 279 -0.70 -24.38 -29.03
C ASN A 279 0.78 -24.02 -29.18
N PHE A 280 1.09 -22.77 -29.55
CA PHE A 280 2.44 -22.24 -29.55
C PHE A 280 3.06 -22.29 -28.15
N MET A 281 2.36 -21.80 -27.13
CA MET A 281 2.86 -21.84 -25.75
C MET A 281 3.15 -23.26 -25.26
N ARG A 282 2.27 -24.21 -25.58
CA ARG A 282 2.43 -25.63 -25.24
C ARG A 282 3.61 -26.29 -25.95
N THR A 283 3.84 -25.93 -27.22
CA THR A 283 4.86 -26.56 -28.08
C THR A 283 6.23 -25.95 -27.87
N SER A 284 6.31 -24.62 -27.80
CA SER A 284 7.57 -23.86 -27.71
C SER A 284 8.16 -23.82 -26.29
N PHE A 285 7.34 -24.03 -25.25
CA PHE A 285 7.80 -24.03 -23.87
C PHE A 285 7.43 -25.33 -23.12
N PRO A 286 8.08 -26.47 -23.43
CA PRO A 286 7.79 -27.75 -22.79
C PRO A 286 8.00 -27.75 -21.27
N ILE A 287 8.85 -26.84 -20.76
CA ILE A 287 9.09 -26.62 -19.32
C ILE A 287 7.83 -26.13 -18.60
N LEU A 288 6.88 -25.53 -19.32
CA LEU A 288 5.59 -25.08 -18.79
C LEU A 288 4.49 -26.16 -18.90
N ARG A 289 4.84 -27.41 -19.23
CA ARG A 289 3.88 -28.53 -19.27
C ARG A 289 3.07 -28.61 -17.98
N GLY A 290 1.75 -28.63 -18.12
CA GLY A 290 0.78 -28.64 -17.01
C GLY A 290 0.38 -27.24 -16.51
N LYS A 291 0.95 -26.16 -17.05
CA LYS A 291 0.52 -24.78 -16.78
C LYS A 291 -0.17 -24.21 -18.02
N SER A 292 -1.40 -23.72 -17.86
CA SER A 292 -2.08 -22.95 -18.91
C SER A 292 -1.59 -21.50 -18.90
N LEU A 293 -1.65 -20.87 -20.07
CA LEU A 293 -1.49 -19.43 -20.20
C LEU A 293 -2.53 -18.73 -19.28
N SER A 294 -2.08 -17.82 -18.42
CA SER A 294 -2.96 -17.12 -17.47
C SER A 294 -3.41 -15.75 -17.96
N SER A 295 -2.53 -15.05 -18.67
CA SER A 295 -2.81 -13.74 -19.26
C SER A 295 -1.80 -13.35 -20.33
N ILE A 296 -2.23 -12.55 -21.29
CA ILE A 296 -1.40 -11.88 -22.32
C ILE A 296 -1.72 -10.40 -22.25
N SER A 297 -0.69 -9.55 -22.14
CA SER A 297 -0.86 -8.10 -22.21
C SER A 297 -0.17 -7.55 -23.44
N HIS A 298 -0.87 -6.70 -24.20
CA HIS A 298 -0.34 -5.98 -25.34
C HIS A 298 -0.92 -4.57 -25.38
N GLY A 299 -0.06 -3.56 -25.21
CA GLY A 299 -0.49 -2.16 -25.10
C GLY A 299 -1.40 -1.95 -23.90
N THR A 300 -2.59 -1.38 -24.12
CA THR A 300 -3.63 -1.17 -23.10
C THR A 300 -4.55 -2.37 -22.93
N TYR A 301 -4.43 -3.41 -23.74
CA TYR A 301 -5.30 -4.57 -23.70
C TYR A 301 -4.64 -5.73 -22.96
N THR A 302 -5.43 -6.40 -22.11
CA THR A 302 -5.05 -7.62 -21.42
C THR A 302 -6.08 -8.70 -21.70
N LEU A 303 -5.63 -9.83 -22.23
CA LEU A 303 -6.42 -11.04 -22.33
C LEU A 303 -6.16 -11.86 -21.07
N VAL A 304 -7.22 -12.16 -20.33
CA VAL A 304 -7.17 -13.01 -19.15
C VAL A 304 -7.77 -14.35 -19.50
N VAL A 305 -7.07 -15.44 -19.19
CA VAL A 305 -7.52 -16.80 -19.48
C VAL A 305 -7.64 -17.56 -18.17
N GLU A 306 -8.81 -18.14 -17.95
CA GLU A 306 -9.07 -19.10 -16.88
C GLU A 306 -9.42 -20.46 -17.48
N ARG A 307 -8.83 -21.51 -16.92
CA ARG A 307 -8.99 -22.89 -17.37
C ARG A 307 -9.77 -23.69 -16.33
N ALA A 308 -10.78 -24.43 -16.78
CA ALA A 308 -11.41 -25.49 -16.02
C ALA A 308 -11.06 -26.87 -16.62
N ARG A 309 -11.88 -27.91 -16.40
CA ARG A 309 -11.51 -29.27 -16.81
C ARG A 309 -11.49 -29.40 -18.33
N HIS A 310 -12.57 -28.98 -18.97
CA HIS A 310 -12.86 -29.13 -20.40
C HIS A 310 -13.01 -27.80 -21.13
N THR A 311 -13.08 -26.69 -20.41
CA THR A 311 -13.38 -25.37 -20.97
C THR A 311 -12.37 -24.30 -20.56
N TYR A 312 -12.26 -23.29 -21.41
CA TYR A 312 -11.46 -22.10 -21.20
C TYR A 312 -12.33 -20.85 -21.35
N LEU A 313 -12.26 -19.98 -20.35
CA LEU A 313 -12.88 -18.66 -20.38
C LEU A 313 -11.80 -17.61 -20.63
N THR A 314 -11.93 -16.88 -21.73
CA THR A 314 -11.07 -15.75 -22.06
C THR A 314 -11.83 -14.45 -21.94
N VAL A 315 -11.31 -13.48 -21.20
CA VAL A 315 -11.88 -12.14 -21.06
C VAL A 315 -10.89 -11.12 -21.60
N VAL A 316 -11.35 -10.27 -22.52
CA VAL A 316 -10.59 -9.16 -23.09
C VAL A 316 -10.88 -7.91 -22.29
N LEU A 317 -9.82 -7.37 -21.71
CA LEU A 317 -9.84 -6.17 -20.89
C LEU A 317 -9.10 -5.07 -21.62
N GLU A 318 -9.63 -3.85 -21.59
CA GLU A 318 -8.82 -2.65 -21.69
C GLU A 318 -8.42 -2.26 -20.27
N GLY A 319 -7.17 -2.49 -19.87
CA GLY A 319 -6.67 -2.31 -18.52
C GLY A 319 -6.00 -3.53 -17.90
N GLU A 320 -5.83 -3.49 -16.59
CA GLU A 320 -5.21 -4.57 -15.81
C GLU A 320 -6.26 -5.44 -15.12
N GLU A 321 -6.01 -6.75 -15.11
CA GLU A 321 -6.86 -7.71 -14.42
C GLU A 321 -6.83 -7.54 -12.89
N THR A 322 -7.88 -8.01 -12.21
CA THR A 322 -7.95 -7.98 -10.74
C THR A 322 -8.22 -9.38 -10.18
N ASP A 323 -7.77 -9.64 -8.94
CA ASP A 323 -8.07 -10.92 -8.27
C ASP A 323 -9.58 -11.15 -8.06
N GLN A 324 -10.39 -10.08 -8.05
CA GLN A 324 -11.85 -10.20 -7.99
C GLN A 324 -12.43 -10.68 -9.32
N LEU A 325 -12.01 -10.08 -10.43
CA LEU A 325 -12.38 -10.55 -11.76
C LEU A 325 -11.97 -12.01 -11.96
N ARG A 326 -10.73 -12.34 -11.58
CA ARG A 326 -10.20 -13.69 -11.72
C ARG A 326 -10.99 -14.73 -10.91
N ARG A 327 -11.40 -14.38 -9.69
CA ARG A 327 -12.31 -15.21 -8.89
C ARG A 327 -13.68 -15.34 -9.54
N GLN A 328 -14.29 -14.24 -9.98
CA GLN A 328 -15.58 -14.26 -10.67
C GLN A 328 -15.53 -15.13 -11.93
N MET A 329 -14.49 -15.01 -12.75
CA MET A 329 -14.26 -15.86 -13.93
C MET A 329 -14.22 -17.34 -13.56
N ARG A 330 -13.42 -17.69 -12.54
CA ARG A 330 -13.29 -19.08 -12.09
C ARG A 330 -14.60 -19.63 -11.55
N ASP A 331 -15.30 -18.87 -10.72
CA ASP A 331 -16.55 -19.32 -10.09
C ASP A 331 -17.64 -19.54 -11.15
N LEU A 332 -17.79 -18.61 -12.10
CA LEU A 332 -18.72 -18.74 -13.24
C LEU A 332 -18.36 -19.92 -14.15
N LEU A 333 -17.07 -20.12 -14.43
CA LEU A 333 -16.62 -21.22 -15.28
C LEU A 333 -16.86 -22.60 -14.63
N LEU A 334 -16.61 -22.72 -13.33
CA LEU A 334 -16.86 -23.95 -12.58
C LEU A 334 -18.36 -24.25 -12.45
N GLU A 335 -19.19 -23.22 -12.25
CA GLU A 335 -20.65 -23.35 -12.26
C GLU A 335 -21.15 -23.82 -13.62
N PHE A 336 -20.65 -23.21 -14.71
CA PHE A 336 -20.97 -23.60 -16.07
C PHE A 336 -20.61 -25.06 -16.37
N GLU A 337 -19.39 -25.51 -16.03
CA GLU A 337 -18.99 -26.92 -16.22
C GLU A 337 -19.83 -27.88 -15.39
N THR A 338 -20.23 -27.48 -14.19
CA THR A 338 -21.08 -28.30 -13.33
C THR A 338 -22.45 -28.48 -13.96
N ASN A 339 -23.04 -27.41 -14.47
CA ASN A 339 -24.35 -27.42 -15.13
C ASN A 339 -24.34 -28.17 -16.47
N ASN A 340 -23.22 -28.18 -17.18
CA ASN A 340 -23.07 -28.81 -18.50
C ASN A 340 -22.24 -30.10 -18.49
N ARG A 341 -21.99 -30.70 -17.32
CA ARG A 341 -21.07 -31.84 -17.16
C ARG A 341 -21.34 -32.99 -18.13
N ALA A 342 -22.60 -33.37 -18.33
CA ALA A 342 -22.97 -34.48 -19.22
C ALA A 342 -22.66 -34.17 -20.69
N VAL A 343 -22.94 -32.94 -21.13
CA VAL A 343 -22.71 -32.47 -22.50
C VAL A 343 -21.22 -32.32 -22.77
N LEU A 344 -20.47 -31.71 -21.85
CA LEU A 344 -19.03 -31.50 -21.99
C LEU A 344 -18.23 -32.82 -21.96
N ALA A 345 -18.71 -33.83 -21.23
CA ALA A 345 -18.08 -35.15 -21.21
C ALA A 345 -18.26 -35.93 -22.52
N GLN A 346 -19.30 -35.60 -23.29
CA GLN A 346 -19.63 -36.22 -24.58
C GLN A 346 -19.71 -35.15 -25.67
N TRP A 347 -18.74 -34.24 -25.67
CA TRP A 347 -18.76 -33.08 -26.56
C TRP A 347 -18.77 -33.51 -28.03
N ARG A 348 -19.78 -33.05 -28.78
CA ARG A 348 -19.96 -33.33 -30.22
C ARG A 348 -19.69 -32.10 -31.09
N GLY A 349 -19.13 -31.03 -30.52
CA GLY A 349 -18.90 -29.78 -31.25
C GLY A 349 -20.17 -28.99 -31.54
N MET A 350 -21.23 -29.15 -30.72
CA MET A 350 -22.50 -28.43 -30.88
C MET A 350 -22.69 -27.41 -29.74
N PRO A 351 -22.33 -26.12 -29.95
CA PRO A 351 -22.48 -25.04 -28.98
C PRO A 351 -23.87 -24.94 -28.35
N GLU A 352 -24.92 -25.21 -29.12
CA GLU A 352 -26.32 -25.13 -28.69
C GLU A 352 -26.69 -26.13 -27.59
N GLU A 353 -25.95 -27.23 -27.45
CA GLU A 353 -26.17 -28.22 -26.39
C GLU A 353 -25.70 -27.69 -25.01
N ALA A 354 -24.79 -26.72 -24.98
CA ALA A 354 -24.25 -26.14 -23.77
C ALA A 354 -25.14 -24.98 -23.27
N LYS A 355 -25.96 -25.28 -22.26
CA LYS A 355 -26.96 -24.33 -21.73
C LYS A 355 -26.33 -23.28 -20.81
N GLY A 356 -26.90 -22.09 -20.83
CA GLY A 356 -26.52 -21.00 -19.93
C GLY A 356 -25.29 -20.19 -20.36
N THR A 357 -24.70 -20.48 -21.53
CA THR A 357 -23.54 -19.78 -22.07
C THR A 357 -23.75 -18.27 -22.16
N ASP A 358 -24.86 -17.81 -22.75
CA ASP A 358 -25.13 -16.37 -22.92
C ASP A 358 -25.33 -15.65 -21.56
N SER A 359 -25.99 -16.31 -20.60
CA SER A 359 -26.21 -15.78 -19.25
C SER A 359 -24.88 -15.62 -18.50
N MET A 360 -24.01 -16.64 -18.55
CA MET A 360 -22.68 -16.62 -17.95
C MET A 360 -21.82 -15.49 -18.55
N LEU A 361 -21.78 -15.37 -19.88
CA LEU A 361 -20.98 -14.35 -20.55
C LEU A 361 -21.53 -12.93 -20.31
N SER A 362 -22.85 -12.78 -20.23
CA SER A 362 -23.50 -11.50 -19.95
C SER A 362 -23.28 -11.01 -18.51
N ALA A 363 -22.99 -11.90 -17.56
CA ALA A 363 -22.67 -11.55 -16.17
C ALA A 363 -21.43 -10.64 -16.03
N PHE A 364 -20.57 -10.60 -17.05
CA PHE A 364 -19.42 -9.69 -17.10
C PHE A 364 -19.79 -8.25 -17.52
N PHE A 365 -20.95 -8.06 -18.16
CA PHE A 365 -21.38 -6.77 -18.71
C PHE A 365 -22.53 -6.13 -17.94
N ALA A 366 -23.14 -6.85 -16.99
CA ALA A 366 -24.13 -6.28 -16.10
C ALA A 366 -23.49 -5.13 -15.30
N GLU A 367 -23.98 -3.90 -15.51
CA GLU A 367 -23.60 -2.76 -14.67
C GLU A 367 -23.89 -3.14 -13.22
N ALA A 368 -22.85 -3.17 -12.38
CA ALA A 368 -23.04 -3.30 -10.95
C ALA A 368 -24.00 -2.18 -10.53
N PRO A 369 -25.16 -2.49 -9.92
CA PRO A 369 -26.09 -1.46 -9.50
C PRO A 369 -25.33 -0.50 -8.58
N LEU A 370 -25.33 0.78 -8.97
CA LEU A 370 -24.79 1.88 -8.18
C LEU A 370 -25.64 1.99 -6.91
N LEU A 371 -25.23 1.29 -5.86
CA LEU A 371 -25.72 1.47 -4.49
C LEU A 371 -24.64 2.12 -3.62
#